data_AF-A0A946ZQV3-F1
#
_entry.id   AF-A0A946ZQV3-F1
#
_cell.length_a   1.000
_cell.length_b   1.000
_cell.length_c   1.000
_cell.angle_alpha   90.00
_cell.angle_beta   90.00
_cell.angle_gamma   90.00
#
_symmetry.space_group_name_H-M   'P 1'
#
loop_
_entity.id
_entity.type
_entity.pdbx_description
1 polymer ?
#
loop_
_entity_poly.entity_id
_entity_poly.type
_entity_poly.pdbx_seq_one_letter_code
_entity_poly.pdbx_strand_id
1 'polypeptide(L)' 'MQKIKIKEGAKIDDYKAYGSLTNRVDEFLQETKPLVSGMKNCTIWMINSTATGGGVAEMLPSQIRIIRSLGVKI' A
#
# COMPACT_ATOMS: atom_id res chain seq x y z
N MET A 1 -22.87 -2.08 0.03
CA MET A 1 -21.44 -1.79 -0.24
C MET A 1 -20.70 -3.12 -0.39
N GLN A 2 -20.07 -3.35 -1.54
CA GLN A 2 -19.33 -4.59 -1.80
C GLN A 2 -17.94 -4.50 -1.15
N LYS A 3 -17.57 -5.50 -0.35
CA LYS A 3 -16.20 -5.61 0.17
C LYS A 3 -15.33 -6.30 -0.87
N ILE A 4 -14.25 -5.66 -1.27
CA ILE A 4 -13.32 -6.19 -2.28
C ILE A 4 -12.14 -6.85 -1.57
N LYS A 5 -11.91 -8.12 -1.86
CA LYS A 5 -10.72 -8.83 -1.38
C LYS A 5 -9.54 -8.50 -2.29
N ILE A 6 -8.57 -7.79 -1.75
CA ILE A 6 -7.30 -7.51 -2.45
C ILE A 6 -6.46 -8.79 -2.47
N LYS A 7 -5.99 -9.19 -3.65
CA LYS A 7 -5.07 -10.32 -3.82
C LYS A 7 -3.69 -9.96 -3.27
N GLU A 8 -3.01 -10.96 -2.70
CA GLU A 8 -1.59 -10.89 -2.33
C GLU A 8 -0.71 -10.55 -3.55
N GLY A 9 0.49 -10.03 -3.29
CA GLY A 9 1.43 -9.62 -4.31
C GLY A 9 2.57 -8.79 -3.73
N ALA A 10 3.29 -8.07 -4.60
CA ALA A 10 4.46 -7.29 -4.22
C ALA A 10 4.18 -6.29 -3.09
N LYS A 11 5.07 -6.30 -2.10
CA LYS A 11 5.20 -5.38 -0.97
C LYS A 11 6.27 -4.35 -1.28
N ILE A 12 6.38 -3.31 -0.45
CA ILE A 12 7.33 -2.22 -0.71
C ILE A 12 8.79 -2.69 -0.75
N ASP A 13 9.17 -3.63 0.12
CA ASP A 13 10.54 -4.14 0.20
C ASP A 13 10.93 -4.98 -1.03
N ASP A 14 9.96 -5.62 -1.69
CA ASP A 14 10.18 -6.40 -2.91
C ASP A 14 10.69 -5.53 -4.08
N TYR A 15 10.37 -4.22 -4.07
CA TYR A 15 10.85 -3.29 -5.09
C TYR A 15 12.36 -3.01 -4.99
N LYS A 16 13.04 -3.41 -3.91
CA LYS A 16 14.51 -3.36 -3.84
C LYS A 16 15.20 -4.29 -4.83
N ALA A 17 14.50 -5.30 -5.36
CA ALA A 17 15.00 -6.14 -6.44
C ALA A 17 15.34 -5.33 -7.70
N TYR A 18 14.73 -4.16 -7.89
CA TYR A 18 15.12 -3.21 -8.92
C TYR A 18 16.21 -2.31 -8.36
N GLY A 19 17.46 -2.48 -8.84
CA GLY A 19 18.61 -1.70 -8.35
C GLY A 19 18.43 -0.17 -8.46
N SER A 20 17.63 0.31 -9.41
CA SER A 20 17.25 1.72 -9.55
C SER A 20 16.31 2.24 -8.46
N LEU A 21 15.66 1.35 -7.71
CA LEU A 21 14.68 1.69 -6.68
C LEU A 21 15.19 1.45 -5.25
N THR A 22 16.31 0.73 -5.07
CA THR A 22 16.79 0.32 -3.74
C THR A 22 16.88 1.48 -2.75
N ASN A 23 17.64 2.53 -3.08
CA ASN A 23 17.79 3.71 -2.21
C ASN A 23 16.45 4.41 -1.97
N ARG A 24 15.58 4.47 -2.99
CA ARG A 24 14.28 5.13 -2.88
C ARG A 24 13.34 4.37 -1.96
N VAL A 25 13.40 3.05 -1.96
CA VAL A 25 12.64 2.22 -1.02
C VAL A 25 13.14 2.45 0.40
N ASP A 26 14.45 2.50 0.61
CA ASP A 26 15.02 2.76 1.93
C ASP A 26 14.63 4.15 2.48
N GLU A 27 14.73 5.19 1.65
CA GLU A 27 14.27 6.55 1.98
C GLU A 27 12.78 6.56 2.36
N PHE A 28 11.93 5.96 1.51
CA PHE A 28 10.49 5.86 1.76
C PHE A 28 10.19 5.17 3.10
N LEU A 29 10.88 4.07 3.40
CA LEU A 29 10.69 3.35 4.67
C LEU A 29 11.14 4.18 5.88
N GLN A 30 12.19 4.98 5.78
CA GLN A 30 12.60 5.86 6.87
C GLN A 30 11.62 7.00 7.10
N GLU A 31 11.17 7.66 6.03
CA GLU A 31 10.25 8.79 6.09
C GLU A 31 8.86 8.40 6.61
N THR A 32 8.39 7.20 6.27
CA THR A 32 7.03 6.76 6.61
C THR A 32 6.88 6.18 8.02
N LYS A 33 7.97 5.71 8.65
CA LYS A 33 7.96 5.19 10.04
C LYS A 33 7.19 6.05 11.04
N PRO A 34 7.49 7.36 11.20
CA PRO A 34 6.77 8.19 12.17
C PRO A 34 5.27 8.28 11.84
N LEU A 35 4.91 8.43 10.57
CA LEU A 35 3.52 8.51 10.12
C LEU A 35 2.74 7.23 10.45
N VAL A 36 3.34 6.08 10.15
CA VAL A 36 2.73 4.76 10.39
C VAL A 36 2.53 4.50 11.88
N SER A 37 3.48 4.91 12.72
CA SER A 37 3.36 4.73 14.18
C SER A 37 2.13 5.45 14.75
N GLY A 38 1.80 6.64 14.22
CA GLY A 38 0.61 7.41 14.59
C GLY A 38 -0.72 6.74 14.16
N MET A 39 -0.68 5.77 13.25
CA MET A 39 -1.86 5.09 12.71
C MET A 39 -2.11 3.69 13.28
N LYS A 40 -1.32 3.24 14.27
CA LYS A 40 -1.36 1.85 14.80
C LYS A 40 -2.75 1.36 15.23
N ASN A 41 -3.61 2.26 15.71
CA ASN A 41 -4.95 1.93 16.21
C ASN A 41 -6.08 2.37 15.26
N CYS A 42 -5.74 2.82 14.06
CA CYS A 42 -6.69 3.32 13.07
C CYS A 42 -6.95 2.26 11.99
N THR A 43 -8.17 2.24 11.44
CA THR A 43 -8.49 1.49 10.21
C THR A 43 -8.77 2.49 9.10
N ILE A 44 -8.03 2.40 7.99
CA ILE A 44 -8.25 3.24 6.81
C ILE A 44 -9.22 2.52 5.87
N TRP A 45 -10.31 3.19 5.50
CA TRP A 45 -11.27 2.66 4.54
C TRP A 45 -11.06 3.31 3.16
N MET A 46 -10.73 2.49 2.17
CA MET A 46 -10.62 2.93 0.77
C MET A 46 -11.97 2.67 0.08
N ILE A 47 -12.70 3.74 -0.26
CA ILE A 47 -14.03 3.67 -0.87
C ILE A 47 -13.96 4.28 -2.27
N ASN A 48 -14.48 3.58 -3.27
CA ASN A 48 -14.54 4.06 -4.65
C ASN A 48 -15.81 3.58 -5.38
N SER A 49 -15.98 4.01 -6.63
CA SER A 49 -17.18 3.74 -7.43
C SER A 49 -17.19 2.38 -8.12
N THR A 50 -16.03 1.74 -8.31
CA THR A 50 -15.93 0.43 -8.99
C THR A 50 -14.64 -0.31 -8.62
N ALA A 51 -14.71 -1.63 -8.50
CA ALA A 51 -13.54 -2.48 -8.25
C ALA A 51 -12.76 -2.83 -9.53
N THR A 52 -13.29 -2.52 -10.71
CA THR A 52 -12.72 -2.89 -12.02
C THR A 52 -12.97 -1.80 -13.07
N GLY A 53 -12.13 -1.76 -14.10
CA GLY A 53 -12.35 -0.93 -15.29
C GLY A 53 -12.09 0.55 -15.05
N GLY A 54 -10.83 0.91 -14.85
CA GLY A 54 -10.38 2.29 -14.66
C GLY A 54 -9.10 2.39 -13.83
N GLY A 55 -8.35 3.48 -14.02
CA GLY A 55 -7.02 3.63 -13.43
C GLY A 55 -6.98 3.54 -11.90
N VAL A 56 -7.98 4.11 -11.20
CA VAL A 56 -8.05 4.02 -9.72
C VAL A 56 -8.30 2.57 -9.28
N ALA A 57 -9.24 1.88 -9.93
CA ALA A 57 -9.58 0.50 -9.59
C ALA A 57 -8.39 -0.46 -9.83
N GLU A 58 -7.59 -0.19 -10.85
CA GLU A 58 -6.40 -0.97 -11.19
C GLU A 58 -5.21 -0.66 -10.26
N MET A 59 -5.07 0.58 -9.81
CA MET A 59 -3.97 1.05 -8.95
C MET A 59 -4.19 0.72 -7.47
N LEU A 60 -5.42 0.83 -6.95
CA LEU A 60 -5.69 0.65 -5.52
C LEU A 60 -5.17 -0.69 -4.95
N PRO A 61 -5.29 -1.84 -5.64
CA PRO A 61 -4.75 -3.09 -5.16
C PRO A 61 -3.25 -3.04 -4.83
N SER A 62 -2.42 -2.38 -5.66
CA SER A 62 -0.97 -2.27 -5.40
C SER A 62 -0.68 -1.30 -4.25
N GLN A 63 -1.37 -0.17 -4.20
CA GLN A 63 -1.23 0.78 -3.09
C GLN A 63 -1.62 0.17 -1.74
N ILE A 64 -2.72 -0.57 -1.69
CA ILE A 64 -3.19 -1.24 -0.47
C ILE A 64 -2.16 -2.27 0.01
N ARG A 65 -1.54 -3.04 -0.90
CA ARG A 65 -0.47 -3.98 -0.54
C ARG A 65 0.75 -3.28 0.07
N ILE A 66 1.19 -2.17 -0.54
CA ILE A 66 2.29 -1.36 -0.02
C ILE A 66 1.96 -0.86 1.39
N ILE A 67 0.81 -0.23 1.59
CA ILE A 67 0.45 0.36 2.88
C ILE A 67 0.24 -0.73 3.96
N ARG A 68 -0.36 -1.87 3.62
CA ARG A 68 -0.46 -3.03 4.53
C ARG A 68 0.91 -3.58 4.91
N SER A 69 1.87 -3.58 3.99
CA SER A 69 3.23 -4.04 4.27
C SER A 69 3.98 -3.16 5.27
N LEU A 70 3.54 -1.91 5.45
CA LEU A 70 4.05 -1.01 6.50
C LEU A 70 3.43 -1.29 7.88
N GLY A 71 2.42 -2.17 7.98
CA GLY A 71 1.73 -2.48 9.23
C GLY A 71 0.47 -1.64 9.49
N VAL A 72 0.00 -0.89 8.49
CA VAL A 72 -1.24 -0.11 8.57
C VAL A 72 -2.45 -1.00 8.29
N LYS A 73 -3.52 -0.84 9.08
CA LYS A 73 -4.76 -1.57 8.91
C LYS A 73 -5.65 -0.89 7.85
N ILE A 74 -5.82 -1.56 6.71
CA ILE A 74 -6.76 -1.23 5.62
C ILE A 74 -7.70 -2.40 5.40
#